data_AF-A0A1V6IZH3-F1
#
_entry.id   AF-A0A1V6IZH3-F1
#
_cell.length_a   1.000
_cell.length_b   1.000
_cell.length_c   1.000
_cell.angle_alpha   90.00
_cell.angle_beta   90.00
_cell.angle_gamma   90.00
#
_symmetry.space_group_name_H-M   'P 1'
#
loop_
_entity.id
_entity.type
_entity.pdbx_description
1 polymer ?
#
loop_
_entity_poly.entity_id
_entity_poly.type
_entity_poly.pdbx_seq_one_letter_code
_entity_poly.pdbx_strand_id
1 'polypeptide(L)'
;MSPRRYDEEFKRNCVDLLVTGGRTLKPLARELGVSAATLREWRDRHLGKLEAANERPPGGASPREMADEIRRLHRELDRVVRQREILKKALGILSDPSPASMP
;
A
#
# COMPACT_ATOMS: atom_id res chain seq x y z
N MET A 1 27.66 -14.67 8.60
CA MET A 1 26.31 -15.07 8.14
C MET A 1 26.28 -14.97 6.62
N SER A 2 25.99 -16.05 5.91
CA SER A 2 25.86 -16.03 4.45
C SER A 2 24.61 -15.24 4.05
N PRO A 3 24.66 -14.40 3.00
CA PRO A 3 23.50 -13.66 2.55
C PRO A 3 22.43 -14.64 2.07
N ARG A 4 21.22 -14.51 2.61
CA ARG A 4 20.05 -15.29 2.16
C ARG A 4 19.79 -14.93 0.70
N ARG A 5 19.94 -15.90 -0.20
CA ARG A 5 19.64 -15.71 -1.63
C ARG A 5 18.14 -15.86 -1.84
N TYR A 6 17.52 -14.77 -2.27
CA TYR A 6 16.16 -14.77 -2.80
C TYR A 6 16.22 -14.81 -4.31
N ASP A 7 15.32 -15.55 -4.94
CA ASP A 7 15.14 -15.53 -6.38
C ASP A 7 14.64 -14.14 -6.86
N GLU A 8 14.85 -13.83 -8.14
CA GLU A 8 14.51 -12.52 -8.69
C GLU A 8 13.00 -12.31 -8.82
N GLU A 9 12.24 -13.39 -9.05
CA GLU A 9 10.78 -13.34 -9.17
C GLU A 9 10.13 -12.93 -7.84
N PHE A 10 10.56 -13.54 -6.75
CA PHE A 10 10.16 -13.21 -5.39
C PHE A 10 10.47 -11.75 -5.08
N LYS A 11 11.70 -11.28 -5.36
CA LYS A 11 12.06 -9.87 -5.14
C LYS A 11 11.14 -8.93 -5.91
N ARG A 12 10.86 -9.23 -7.17
CA ARG A 12 9.95 -8.44 -8.01
C ARG A 12 8.54 -8.42 -7.41
N ASN A 13 7.98 -9.57 -7.09
CA ASN A 13 6.64 -9.68 -6.51
C ASN A 13 6.53 -8.91 -5.18
N CYS A 14 7.54 -8.99 -4.31
CA CYS A 14 7.58 -8.23 -3.05
C CYS A 14 7.59 -6.71 -3.29
N VAL A 15 8.35 -6.25 -4.29
CA VAL A 15 8.41 -4.83 -4.63
C VAL A 15 7.10 -4.37 -5.26
N ASP A 16 6.51 -5.16 -6.15
CA ASP A 16 5.24 -4.86 -6.79
C ASP A 16 4.14 -4.70 -5.72
N LEU A 17 4.05 -5.65 -4.78
CA LEU A 17 3.12 -5.56 -3.63
C LEU A 17 3.34 -4.29 -2.79
N LEU A 18 4.58 -3.84 -2.64
CA LEU A 18 4.91 -2.63 -1.89
C LEU A 18 4.55 -1.35 -2.66
N VAL A 19 4.80 -1.31 -3.96
CA VAL A 19 4.65 -0.13 -4.81
C VAL A 19 3.19 0.07 -5.20
N THR A 20 2.50 -0.99 -5.61
CA THR A 20 1.13 -0.92 -6.12
C THR A 20 0.07 -1.23 -5.06
N GLY A 21 0.41 -2.04 -4.05
CA GLY A 21 -0.57 -2.57 -3.09
C GLY A 21 -0.91 -1.67 -1.91
N GLY A 22 -0.40 -0.44 -1.85
CA GLY A 22 -0.68 0.50 -0.74
C GLY A 22 -0.17 0.07 0.63
N ARG A 23 0.59 -1.03 0.72
CA ARG A 23 1.09 -1.59 1.98
C ARG A 23 2.26 -0.76 2.50
N THR A 24 2.38 -0.68 3.82
CA THR A 24 3.52 -0.02 4.46
C THR A 24 4.72 -0.95 4.54
N LEU A 25 5.93 -0.39 4.36
CA LEU A 25 7.18 -1.14 4.27
C LEU A 25 7.41 -2.10 5.46
N LYS A 26 7.22 -1.62 6.70
CA LYS A 26 7.54 -2.40 7.91
C LYS A 26 6.59 -3.59 8.10
N PRO A 27 5.25 -3.43 8.06
CA PRO A 27 4.34 -4.57 8.13
C PRO A 27 4.56 -5.58 7.00
N LEU A 28 4.72 -5.11 5.76
CA LEU A 28 4.93 -6.00 4.62
C LEU A 28 6.23 -6.80 4.76
N ALA A 29 7.33 -6.17 5.18
CA ALA A 29 8.59 -6.86 5.43
C ALA A 29 8.46 -7.96 6.48
N ARG A 30 7.71 -7.69 7.57
CA ARG A 30 7.43 -8.68 8.62
C ARG A 30 6.60 -9.86 8.10
N GLU A 31 5.56 -9.59 7.30
CA GLU A 31 4.71 -10.62 6.70
C GLU A 31 5.50 -11.51 5.72
N LEU A 32 6.40 -10.92 4.93
CA LEU A 32 7.23 -11.63 3.96
C LEU A 32 8.45 -12.33 4.59
N GLY A 33 8.70 -12.14 5.89
CA GLY A 33 9.85 -12.70 6.59
C GLY A 33 11.20 -12.12 6.16
N VAL A 34 11.22 -10.89 5.61
CA VAL A 34 12.42 -10.19 5.16
C VAL A 34 12.69 -8.95 5.99
N SER A 35 13.93 -8.46 6.01
CA SER A 35 14.24 -7.21 6.70
C SER A 35 13.64 -6.01 5.95
N ALA A 36 13.17 -5.00 6.68
CA ALA A 36 12.66 -3.78 6.06
C ALA A 36 13.73 -3.02 5.26
N ALA A 37 15.01 -3.14 5.64
CA ALA A 37 16.11 -2.55 4.89
C ALA A 37 16.31 -3.23 3.54
N THR A 38 16.26 -4.57 3.52
CA THR A 38 16.36 -5.38 2.30
C THR A 38 15.20 -5.08 1.34
N LEU A 39 13.96 -5.01 1.85
CA LEU A 39 12.81 -4.69 1.01
C LEU A 39 12.88 -3.27 0.44
N ARG A 40 13.40 -2.30 1.20
CA ARG A 40 13.66 -0.94 0.72
C ARG A 40 14.68 -0.92 -0.41
N GLU A 41 15.79 -1.65 -0.24
CA GLU A 41 16.84 -1.75 -1.25
C GLU A 41 16.31 -2.35 -2.57
N TRP A 42 15.49 -3.39 -2.49
CA TRP A 42 14.86 -3.99 -3.68
C TRP A 42 13.95 -3.01 -4.39
N ARG A 43 13.14 -2.25 -3.64
CA ARG A 43 12.28 -1.19 -4.20
C ARG A 43 13.11 -0.13 -4.92
N ASP A 44 14.14 0.39 -4.27
CA ASP A 44 14.95 1.48 -4.83
C ASP A 44 15.69 1.02 -6.10
N ARG A 45 16.21 -0.21 -6.10
CA ARG A 45 16.82 -0.82 -7.29
C ARG A 45 15.79 -1.01 -8.41
N HIS A 46 14.59 -1.46 -8.10
CA HIS A 46 13.54 -1.67 -9.08
C HIS A 46 13.10 -0.35 -9.73
N LEU A 47 12.80 0.67 -8.93
CA LEU A 47 12.43 2.00 -9.43
C LEU A 47 13.57 2.62 -10.24
N GLY A 48 14.83 2.48 -9.81
CA GLY A 48 15.99 2.94 -10.57
C GLY A 48 16.18 2.22 -11.91
N LYS A 49 15.84 0.92 -12.00
CA LYS A 49 15.85 0.18 -13.26
C LYS A 49 14.79 0.72 -14.23
N LEU A 50 13.57 1.00 -13.75
CA LEU A 50 12.50 1.57 -14.56
C LEU A 50 12.84 2.99 -15.04
N GLU A 51 13.48 3.80 -14.19
CA GLU A 51 13.99 5.12 -14.56
C GLU A 51 15.06 5.02 -15.66
N ALA A 52 16.01 4.09 -15.52
CA ALA A 52 17.07 3.87 -16.51
C ALA A 52 16.56 3.30 -17.84
N ALA A 53 15.50 2.49 -17.81
CA ALA A 53 14.83 1.96 -19.00
C ALA A 53 14.06 3.01 -19.80
N ASN A 54 13.95 4.25 -19.27
CA ASN A 54 13.20 5.35 -19.86
C ASN A 54 11.75 4.95 -20.22
N GLU A 55 11.12 4.11 -19.40
CA GLU A 55 9.73 3.67 -19.53
C GLU A 55 8.74 4.79 -19.14
N ARG A 56 9.00 6.01 -19.61
CA ARG A 56 8.18 7.19 -19.36
C ARG A 56 7.56 7.63 -20.69
N PRO A 57 6.21 7.72 -20.78
CA PRO A 57 5.57 8.41 -21.90
C PRO A 57 6.04 9.88 -21.93
N PRO A 58 6.14 10.53 -23.11
CA PRO A 58 6.49 11.94 -23.18
C PRO A 58 5.57 12.78 -22.27
N GLY A 59 6.12 13.46 -21.27
CA GLY A 59 5.37 14.24 -20.29
C GLY A 59 4.66 13.45 -19.17
N GLY A 60 4.79 12.12 -19.11
CA GLY A 60 4.22 11.28 -18.03
C GLY A 60 4.90 11.49 -16.68
N ALA A 61 4.52 10.81 -15.60
CA ALA A 61 5.25 10.87 -14.31
C ALA A 61 6.39 9.83 -14.28
N SER A 62 7.44 10.07 -13.50
CA SER A 62 8.50 9.09 -13.24
C SER A 62 7.98 7.89 -12.41
N PRO A 63 8.64 6.72 -12.46
CA PRO A 63 8.29 5.58 -11.60
C PRO A 63 8.18 5.91 -10.12
N ARG A 64 9.05 6.78 -9.60
CA ARG A 64 8.98 7.25 -8.21
C ARG A 64 7.78 8.14 -7.94
N GLU A 65 7.51 9.10 -8.81
CA GLU A 65 6.33 9.98 -8.69
C GLU A 65 5.04 9.15 -8.73
N MET A 66 4.95 8.17 -9.63
CA MET A 66 3.82 7.24 -9.67
C MET A 66 3.69 6.43 -8.38
N ALA A 67 4.80 5.88 -7.86
CA ALA A 67 4.78 5.13 -6.61
C ALA A 67 4.35 5.97 -5.40
N ASP A 68 4.75 7.24 -5.36
CA ASP A 68 4.38 8.15 -4.27
C ASP A 68 2.91 8.59 -4.38
N GLU A 69 2.40 8.81 -5.60
CA GLU A 69 0.99 9.12 -5.83
C GLU A 69 0.10 7.92 -5.48
N ILE A 70 0.48 6.69 -5.87
CA ILE A 70 -0.23 5.47 -5.47
C ILE A 70 -0.31 5.37 -3.94
N ARG A 71 0.78 5.64 -3.22
CA ARG A 71 0.75 5.62 -1.75
C ARG A 71 -0.14 6.72 -1.17
N ARG A 72 -0.18 7.90 -1.79
CA ARG A 72 -1.06 8.99 -1.37
C ARG A 72 -2.52 8.60 -1.54
N LEU A 73 -2.89 8.11 -2.73
CA LEU A 73 -4.25 7.70 -3.05
C LEU A 73 -4.75 6.60 -2.12
N HIS A 74 -3.91 5.61 -1.78
CA HIS A 74 -4.28 4.59 -0.79
C HIS A 74 -4.57 5.18 0.60
N ARG A 75 -3.78 6.14 1.08
CA ARG A 75 -4.03 6.79 2.38
C ARG A 75 -5.34 7.58 2.38
N GLU A 76 -5.64 8.24 1.26
CA GLU A 76 -6.88 8.99 1.09
C GLU A 76 -8.09 8.07 1.04
N LEU A 77 -7.99 6.97 0.28
CA LEU A 77 -9.01 5.94 0.23
C LEU A 77 -9.30 5.35 1.62
N ASP A 78 -8.27 4.98 2.37
CA ASP A 78 -8.40 4.46 3.74
C ASP A 78 -9.10 5.46 4.67
N ARG A 79 -8.78 6.76 4.53
CA ARG A 79 -9.42 7.83 5.30
C ARG A 79 -10.91 7.92 4.97
N VAL A 80 -11.25 7.98 3.68
CA VAL A 80 -12.64 8.09 3.22
C VAL A 80 -13.46 6.87 3.62
N VAL A 81 -12.91 5.66 3.45
CA VAL A 81 -13.54 4.41 3.88
C VAL A 81 -13.81 4.45 5.38
N ARG A 82 -12.83 4.83 6.20
CA ARG A 82 -13.01 4.94 7.66
C ARG A 82 -14.10 5.93 8.04
N GLN A 83 -14.13 7.10 7.41
CA GLN A 83 -15.18 8.11 7.65
C GLN A 83 -16.56 7.56 7.31
N ARG A 84 -16.69 6.86 6.17
CA ARG A 84 -17.95 6.21 5.76
C ARG A 84 -18.39 5.17 6.79
N GLU A 85 -17.48 4.33 7.27
CA GLU A 85 -17.80 3.29 8.25
C GLU A 85 -18.18 3.86 9.62
N ILE A 86 -17.56 4.96 10.05
CA ILE A 86 -17.98 5.69 11.25
C ILE A 86 -19.41 6.23 11.08
N LEU A 87 -19.69 6.88 9.95
CA LEU A 87 -21.02 7.44 9.69
C LEU A 87 -22.10 6.35 9.62
N LYS A 88 -21.82 5.23 8.95
CA LYS A 88 -22.72 4.07 8.92
C LYS A 88 -23.03 3.54 10.31
N LYS A 89 -22.02 3.40 11.17
CA LYS A 89 -22.20 2.97 12.56
C LYS A 89 -23.04 3.95 13.37
N ALA A 90 -22.79 5.25 13.21
CA ALA A 90 -23.57 6.30 13.89
C ALA A 90 -25.04 6.29 13.46
N LEU A 91 -25.31 6.16 12.15
CA LEU A 91 -26.68 6.04 11.63
C LEU A 91 -27.38 4.79 12.14
N GLY A 92 -26.70 3.64 12.19
CA GLY A 92 -27.27 2.42 12.75
C GLY A 92 -27.72 2.59 14.21
N ILE A 93 -26.93 3.28 15.03
CA ILE A 93 -27.29 3.58 16.44
C ILE A 93 -28.50 4.52 16.53
N LEU A 94 -28.60 5.53 15.65
CA LEU A 94 -29.70 6.49 15.65
C LEU A 94 -31.01 5.94 15.08
N SER A 95 -30.92 4.90 14.24
CA SER A 95 -32.08 4.31 13.55
C SER A 95 -32.72 3.16 14.32
N ASP A 96 -32.13 2.73 15.45
CA ASP A 96 -32.69 1.67 16.28
C ASP A 96 -33.88 2.25 17.07
N PRO A 97 -35.14 1.85 16.78
CA PRO A 97 -36.28 2.33 17.54
C PRO A 97 -36.15 1.84 18.98
N SER A 98 -36.04 2.79 19.90
CA SER A 98 -36.04 2.54 21.34
C SER A 98 -37.13 1.52 21.71
N PRO A 99 -36.82 0.48 22.52
CA PRO A 99 -37.81 -0.48 23.00
C PRO A 99 -38.89 0.14 23.91
N ALA A 100 -38.86 1.45 24.16
CA ALA A 100 -39.85 2.18 24.94
C ALA A 100 -41.17 2.51 24.18
N SER A 101 -41.37 1.97 22.99
CA SER A 101 -42.60 2.14 22.20
C SER A 101 -43.12 0.80 21.66
N MET A 102 -43.47 -0.12 22.55
CA MET A 102 -44.50 -1.12 22.25
C MET A 102 -45.60 -1.02 23.33
N PRO A 103 -46.88 -0.85 22.94
CA PRO A 103 -48.00 -0.88 23.86
C PRO A 103 -48.23 -2.27 24.46
#